data_AF-A0A1F8GZH6-F1
#
_entry.id   AF-A0A1F8GZH6-F1
#
_cell.length_a   1.000
_cell.length_b   1.000
_cell.length_c   1.000
_cell.angle_alpha   90.00
_cell.angle_beta   90.00
_cell.angle_gamma   90.00
#
_symmetry.space_group_name_H-M   'P 1'
#
loop_
_entity.id
_entity.type
_entity.pdbx_description
1 polymer ?
#
loop_
_entity_poly.entity_id
_entity_poly.type
_entity_poly.pdbx_seq_one_letter_code
_entity_poly.pdbx_strand_id
1 'polypeptide(L)'
;MVFFGILLKTALFNKSDLFRKKQLLAYGSTKSLAEHHWSNYEGQGVNEDQHKRRNLVFLQVARYSHKELPYGSFLLRKITKTDKLRIMSQGIAYNIYCDESRVENPESDKMVVGAISLPRNIKEKTTKELKNIYKKHNFSGELKWTKVNKNYSSFYKGIMDFVLKTEDLNFRCIIVDKSKVDYSKYHENDTELAFFKFYYLMLRSRLLDNNSYYIFLDKKPTRDKNRARALLSFLSSYVLLRRKECNIEHLQAYDSKDNIHIQLADFLTGLVAYGVNTEAGNNIKMQMVNYFKDVFLIEDLLKTTPLTSNKINILAWNPNFYEKGR
;
A
#
# COMPACT_ATOMS: atom_id res chain seq x y z
N MET A 1 -65.07 28.72 2.57
CA MET A 1 -64.16 29.31 1.55
C MET A 1 -63.02 30.01 2.28
N VAL A 2 -61.77 29.57 2.03
CA VAL A 2 -60.51 30.37 2.09
C VAL A 2 -60.08 30.87 3.50
N PHE A 3 -58.84 30.76 4.02
CA PHE A 3 -57.58 30.07 3.72
C PHE A 3 -56.71 30.11 5.01
N PHE A 4 -55.70 29.24 5.06
CA PHE A 4 -54.69 29.04 6.11
C PHE A 4 -53.82 30.27 6.49
N GLY A 5 -53.37 30.35 7.74
CA GLY A 5 -52.32 31.27 8.20
C GLY A 5 -51.77 30.92 9.60
N ILE A 6 -50.48 30.60 9.66
CA ILE A 6 -49.72 29.96 10.75
C ILE A 6 -49.54 30.86 12.00
N LEU A 7 -49.69 30.25 13.18
CA LEU A 7 -49.50 30.82 14.51
C LEU A 7 -48.01 30.99 14.85
N LEU A 8 -47.60 32.22 15.20
CA LEU A 8 -46.42 32.51 16.00
C LEU A 8 -46.88 32.72 17.45
N LYS A 9 -46.44 31.88 18.40
CA LYS A 9 -46.56 32.19 19.84
C LYS A 9 -45.29 31.83 20.59
N THR A 10 -44.66 32.90 21.06
CA THR A 10 -43.73 33.02 22.19
C THR A 10 -44.26 32.34 23.46
N ALA A 11 -43.38 31.64 24.19
CA ALA A 11 -43.51 31.34 25.62
C ALA A 11 -42.08 31.23 26.21
N LEU A 12 -41.62 32.26 26.92
CA LEU A 12 -41.69 32.42 28.38
C LEU A 12 -40.84 31.39 29.15
N PHE A 13 -39.64 31.85 29.48
CA PHE A 13 -38.72 31.30 30.48
C PHE A 13 -39.41 31.14 31.85
N ASN A 14 -39.28 29.97 32.47
CA ASN A 14 -39.64 29.76 33.87
C ASN A 14 -38.38 29.46 34.71
N LYS A 15 -38.22 30.20 35.82
CA LYS A 15 -36.98 30.38 36.61
C LYS A 15 -36.62 29.22 37.56
N SER A 16 -37.26 28.07 37.45
CA SER A 16 -37.03 26.91 38.32
C SER A 16 -35.96 25.93 37.82
N ASP A 17 -35.54 26.02 36.55
CA ASP A 17 -34.50 25.15 35.97
C ASP A 17 -33.06 25.60 36.26
N LEU A 18 -32.87 26.83 36.77
CA LEU A 18 -31.53 27.39 37.00
C LEU A 18 -30.87 26.87 38.29
N PHE A 19 -31.64 26.31 39.23
CA PHE A 19 -31.11 25.77 40.49
C PHE A 19 -30.80 24.27 40.44
N ARG A 20 -31.39 23.51 39.50
CA ARG A 20 -31.05 22.08 39.32
C ARG A 20 -29.79 21.86 38.47
N LYS A 21 -29.36 22.88 37.73
CA LYS A 21 -28.16 22.83 36.87
C LYS A 21 -26.84 23.15 37.59
N LYS A 22 -26.86 23.62 38.84
CA LYS A 22 -25.64 23.94 39.60
C LYS A 22 -25.10 22.81 40.49
N GLN A 23 -25.83 21.70 40.65
CA GLN A 23 -25.38 20.54 41.44
C GLN A 23 -24.86 19.35 40.61
N LEU A 24 -24.94 19.42 39.28
CA LEU A 24 -24.41 18.37 38.39
C LEU A 24 -23.03 18.69 37.80
N LEU A 25 -22.36 19.74 38.28
CA LEU A 25 -21.00 20.12 37.86
C LEU A 25 -19.88 19.60 38.77
N ALA A 26 -20.19 18.69 39.69
CA ALA A 26 -19.19 18.01 40.51
C ALA A 26 -19.50 16.52 40.54
N TYR A 27 -19.10 15.80 39.48
CA TYR A 27 -18.76 14.37 39.37
C TYR A 27 -19.10 13.86 37.95
N GLY A 28 -18.13 13.24 37.27
CA GLY A 28 -18.42 12.23 36.24
C GLY A 28 -18.16 12.64 34.78
N SER A 29 -17.07 12.07 34.24
CA SER A 29 -16.80 11.71 32.84
C SER A 29 -17.28 12.63 31.70
N THR A 30 -16.36 13.39 31.12
CA THR A 30 -16.53 13.96 29.77
C THR A 30 -16.32 12.87 28.71
N LYS A 31 -17.41 12.18 28.33
CA LYS A 31 -17.51 11.52 27.02
C LYS A 31 -17.57 12.60 25.94
N SER A 32 -16.60 12.61 25.02
CA SER A 32 -16.61 13.55 23.90
C SER A 32 -17.64 13.12 22.86
N LEU A 33 -18.25 14.11 22.19
CA LEU A 33 -19.27 14.04 21.14
C LEU A 33 -19.01 13.11 19.92
N ALA A 34 -17.93 12.31 19.90
CA ALA A 34 -17.72 11.24 18.93
C ALA A 34 -18.52 9.95 19.24
N GLU A 35 -19.05 9.79 20.45
CA GLU A 35 -19.81 8.58 20.84
C GLU A 35 -21.30 8.63 20.44
N HIS A 36 -21.85 9.79 20.06
CA HIS A 36 -23.26 9.90 19.72
C HIS A 36 -23.63 9.58 18.25
N HIS A 37 -22.64 9.27 17.41
CA HIS A 37 -22.88 8.75 16.05
C HIS A 37 -22.58 7.25 15.89
N TRP A 38 -22.44 6.51 16.99
CA TRP A 38 -22.16 5.07 16.97
C TRP A 38 -23.25 4.20 17.64
N SER A 39 -24.41 4.75 18.05
CA SER A 39 -25.44 3.97 18.78
C SER A 39 -26.79 3.77 18.06
N ASN A 40 -26.86 3.90 16.73
CA ASN A 40 -28.10 3.65 15.97
C ASN A 40 -27.99 2.48 14.98
N TYR A 41 -27.18 1.47 15.30
CA TYR A 41 -27.21 0.16 14.64
C TYR A 41 -26.92 -0.95 15.66
N GLU A 42 -27.64 -0.94 16.79
CA GLU A 42 -27.91 -2.17 17.55
C GLU A 42 -29.41 -2.44 17.46
N GLY A 43 -29.76 -3.44 16.66
CA GLY A 43 -31.16 -3.83 16.48
C GLY A 43 -31.42 -4.57 15.18
N GLN A 44 -30.73 -5.70 14.97
CA GLN A 44 -31.23 -6.91 14.29
C GLN A 44 -30.05 -7.87 14.09
N GLY A 45 -30.12 -9.02 14.76
CA GLY A 45 -29.00 -9.95 14.86
C GLY A 45 -28.60 -10.55 13.52
N VAL A 46 -27.35 -10.29 13.10
CA VAL A 46 -26.55 -11.16 12.23
C VAL A 46 -25.06 -10.92 12.52
N ASN A 47 -24.37 -11.98 12.96
CA ASN A 47 -22.91 -12.23 12.94
C ASN A 47 -21.93 -11.40 13.81
N GLU A 48 -21.87 -11.74 15.10
CA GLU A 48 -20.65 -11.60 15.92
C GLU A 48 -19.43 -12.37 15.35
N ASP A 49 -19.67 -13.31 14.42
CA ASP A 49 -18.64 -14.17 13.82
C ASP A 49 -17.74 -13.45 12.80
N GLN A 50 -18.22 -12.33 12.21
CA GLN A 50 -17.46 -11.55 11.23
C GLN A 50 -16.35 -10.70 11.88
N HIS A 51 -16.57 -10.24 13.12
CA HIS A 51 -15.60 -9.45 13.88
C HIS A 51 -14.48 -10.30 14.49
N LYS A 52 -14.76 -11.56 14.88
CA LYS A 52 -13.73 -12.51 15.32
C LYS A 52 -12.83 -12.99 14.16
N ARG A 53 -13.40 -13.20 12.96
CA ARG A 53 -12.63 -13.54 11.75
C ARG A 53 -11.67 -12.44 11.30
N ARG A 54 -12.07 -11.16 11.44
CA ARG A 54 -11.18 -10.01 11.16
C ARG A 54 -9.92 -9.99 12.02
N ASN A 55 -9.96 -10.51 13.25
CA ASN A 55 -8.80 -10.58 14.16
C ASN A 55 -7.98 -11.88 14.02
N LEU A 56 -8.53 -12.95 13.45
CA LEU A 56 -7.80 -14.22 13.25
C LEU A 56 -6.86 -14.19 12.05
N VAL A 57 -7.31 -13.55 10.97
CA VAL A 57 -6.45 -13.20 9.82
C VAL A 57 -5.24 -12.35 10.27
N PHE A 58 -5.45 -11.50 11.27
CA PHE A 58 -4.44 -10.67 11.97
C PHE A 58 -3.39 -11.48 12.74
N LEU A 59 -3.74 -12.65 13.28
CA LEU A 59 -2.82 -13.56 13.97
C LEU A 59 -2.04 -14.46 13.00
N GLN A 60 -2.58 -14.73 11.81
CA GLN A 60 -1.93 -15.62 10.85
C GLN A 60 -0.87 -14.95 9.98
N VAL A 61 -0.83 -13.61 9.88
CA VAL A 61 0.36 -12.92 9.33
C VAL A 61 1.52 -12.99 10.33
N ALA A 62 1.19 -12.89 11.63
CA ALA A 62 2.16 -13.09 12.71
C ALA A 62 2.74 -14.53 12.72
N ARG A 63 2.05 -15.50 12.09
CA ARG A 63 2.56 -16.87 11.92
C ARG A 63 3.71 -17.03 10.92
N TYR A 64 3.84 -16.14 9.92
CA TYR A 64 5.05 -16.06 9.07
C TYR A 64 6.20 -15.29 9.74
N SER A 65 5.93 -14.59 10.86
CA SER A 65 6.92 -13.82 11.63
C SER A 65 7.20 -14.42 13.01
N HIS A 66 6.90 -15.69 13.25
CA HIS A 66 7.11 -16.35 14.54
C HIS A 66 8.59 -16.57 14.84
N LYS A 67 9.25 -15.47 15.23
CA LYS A 67 10.18 -15.43 16.35
C LYS A 67 10.22 -14.08 17.06
N GLU A 68 9.41 -13.08 16.68
CA GLU A 68 9.65 -11.73 17.21
C GLU A 68 8.37 -10.88 17.40
N LEU A 69 7.40 -11.38 18.15
CA LEU A 69 6.39 -10.50 18.76
C LEU A 69 6.29 -10.87 20.24
N PRO A 70 6.92 -10.13 21.16
CA PRO A 70 6.61 -10.28 22.57
C PRO A 70 5.18 -9.79 22.79
N TYR A 71 4.31 -10.73 23.17
CA TYR A 71 2.98 -10.42 23.70
C TYR A 71 3.15 -9.78 25.08
N GLY A 72 2.60 -8.57 25.25
CA GLY A 72 2.55 -7.91 26.56
C GLY A 72 1.75 -6.60 26.53
N SER A 73 0.61 -6.60 27.23
CA SER A 73 -0.20 -5.45 27.70
C SER A 73 -0.26 -4.20 26.80
N PHE A 74 -1.34 -4.14 26.04
CA PHE A 74 -1.77 -3.02 25.22
C PHE A 74 -2.14 -1.81 26.11
N LEU A 75 -1.30 -0.76 26.12
CA LEU A 75 -1.68 0.56 26.61
C LEU A 75 -1.84 1.48 25.40
N LEU A 76 -3.09 1.72 25.01
CA LEU A 76 -3.50 2.78 24.08
C LEU A 76 -3.18 4.14 24.71
N ARG A 77 -1.93 4.60 24.59
CA ARG A 77 -1.58 5.97 24.97
C ARG A 77 -2.07 6.92 23.88
N LYS A 78 -3.01 7.81 24.23
CA LYS A 78 -3.41 8.94 23.38
C LYS A 78 -2.19 9.83 23.12
N ILE A 79 -1.81 9.98 21.85
CA ILE A 79 -0.76 10.90 21.40
C ILE A 79 -1.20 12.33 21.71
N THR A 80 -0.37 13.11 22.39
CA THR A 80 -0.68 14.50 22.78
C THR A 80 -0.09 15.52 21.82
N LYS A 81 -0.62 16.76 21.85
CA LYS A 81 -0.18 17.87 20.97
C LYS A 81 1.30 18.23 21.15
N THR A 82 1.87 17.92 22.32
CA THR A 82 3.27 18.13 22.67
C THR A 82 4.19 17.09 22.01
N ASP A 83 3.70 15.87 21.78
CA ASP A 83 4.43 14.83 21.03
C ASP A 83 4.55 15.22 19.54
N LYS A 84 3.54 15.90 18.98
CA LYS A 84 3.60 16.45 17.60
C LYS A 84 4.66 17.53 17.41
N LEU A 85 5.00 18.30 18.46
CA LEU A 85 5.99 19.37 18.39
C LEU A 85 7.44 18.87 18.58
N ARG A 86 7.62 17.69 19.20
CA ARG A 86 8.93 17.07 19.38
C ARG A 86 9.36 16.20 18.18
N ILE A 87 8.43 15.86 17.28
CA ILE A 87 8.66 15.18 15.99
C ILE A 87 8.86 16.22 14.88
N MET A 88 9.88 17.06 15.02
CA MET A 88 10.41 17.88 13.93
C MET A 88 11.91 17.60 13.77
N SER A 89 12.30 16.32 13.77
CA SER A 89 13.51 15.89 13.08
C SER A 89 13.16 15.81 11.59
N GLN A 90 13.99 16.40 10.73
CA GLN A 90 13.78 16.46 9.28
C GLN A 90 13.96 15.08 8.63
N GLY A 91 13.00 14.17 8.83
CA GLY A 91 12.95 12.90 8.10
C GLY A 91 12.66 13.13 6.62
N ILE A 92 13.25 12.32 5.74
CA ILE A 92 12.98 12.42 4.30
C ILE A 92 11.60 11.82 4.01
N ALA A 93 10.77 12.56 3.29
CA ALA A 93 9.49 12.06 2.81
C ALA A 93 9.68 11.29 1.51
N TYR A 94 9.13 10.09 1.40
CA TYR A 94 9.16 9.25 0.20
C TYR A 94 7.75 9.02 -0.35
N ASN A 95 7.65 9.02 -1.67
CA ASN A 95 6.49 8.49 -2.38
C ASN A 95 6.80 7.06 -2.81
N ILE A 96 5.87 6.14 -2.59
CA ILE A 96 5.92 4.76 -3.06
C ILE A 96 4.70 4.50 -3.95
N TYR A 97 4.91 4.16 -5.20
CA TYR A 97 3.85 3.86 -6.17
C TYR A 97 3.88 2.39 -6.50
N CYS A 98 2.74 1.73 -6.38
CA CYS A 98 2.66 0.27 -6.41
C CYS A 98 1.69 -0.21 -7.48
N ASP A 99 2.01 -1.37 -8.06
CA ASP A 99 1.13 -2.13 -8.94
C ASP A 99 1.38 -3.64 -8.77
N GLU A 100 0.53 -4.47 -9.36
CA GLU A 100 0.68 -5.91 -9.38
C GLU A 100 0.25 -6.56 -10.69
N SER A 101 0.93 -7.66 -11.02
CA SER A 101 0.72 -8.40 -12.25
C SER A 101 0.54 -9.90 -12.01
N ARG A 102 -0.29 -10.53 -12.84
CA ARG A 102 -0.57 -11.98 -12.86
C ARG A 102 -1.17 -12.58 -11.57
N VAL A 103 -1.73 -11.75 -10.69
CA VAL A 103 -2.39 -12.20 -9.45
C VAL A 103 -3.57 -13.14 -9.76
N GLU A 104 -4.50 -12.68 -10.59
CA GLU A 104 -5.72 -13.41 -10.95
C GLU A 104 -5.57 -14.24 -12.25
N ASN A 105 -4.38 -14.28 -12.86
CA ASN A 105 -4.17 -14.99 -14.12
C ASN A 105 -3.90 -16.49 -13.87
N PRO A 106 -4.81 -17.41 -14.27
CA PRO A 106 -4.61 -18.85 -14.05
C PRO A 106 -3.48 -19.44 -14.91
N GLU A 107 -3.16 -18.85 -16.06
CA GLU A 107 -2.13 -19.33 -16.99
C GLU A 107 -0.70 -18.89 -16.58
N SER A 108 -0.52 -18.42 -15.36
CA SER A 108 0.76 -17.92 -14.88
C SER A 108 1.02 -18.41 -13.48
N ASP A 109 2.12 -19.14 -13.30
CA ASP A 109 2.48 -19.69 -12.00
C ASP A 109 2.91 -18.60 -11.03
N LYS A 110 3.57 -17.55 -11.53
CA LYS A 110 4.21 -16.52 -10.69
C LYS A 110 3.45 -15.21 -10.76
N MET A 111 2.99 -14.72 -9.62
CA MET A 111 2.51 -13.35 -9.49
C MET A 111 3.64 -12.42 -9.06
N VAL A 112 3.53 -11.14 -9.42
CA VAL A 112 4.50 -10.11 -9.04
C VAL A 112 3.78 -8.93 -8.42
N VAL A 113 4.24 -8.48 -7.26
CA VAL A 113 3.82 -7.20 -6.66
C VAL A 113 5.03 -6.29 -6.64
N GLY A 114 4.92 -5.13 -7.29
CA GLY A 114 6.02 -4.21 -7.50
C GLY A 114 5.71 -2.81 -6.99
N ALA A 115 6.76 -2.07 -6.71
CA ALA A 115 6.68 -0.66 -6.37
C ALA A 115 7.92 0.11 -6.80
N ILE A 116 7.72 1.35 -7.24
CA ILE A 116 8.80 2.33 -7.31
C ILE A 116 8.77 3.22 -6.07
N SER A 117 9.92 3.66 -5.61
CA SER A 117 10.06 4.62 -4.51
C SER A 117 11.00 5.75 -4.88
N LEU A 118 10.63 6.98 -4.58
CA LEU A 118 11.47 8.17 -4.75
C LEU A 118 11.22 9.20 -3.64
N PRO A 119 12.20 10.05 -3.30
CA PRO A 119 12.00 11.20 -2.45
C PRO A 119 10.87 12.10 -2.99
N ARG A 120 10.00 12.55 -2.08
CA ARG A 120 8.80 13.30 -2.44
C ARG A 120 9.14 14.64 -3.09
N ASN A 121 10.25 15.26 -2.71
CA ASN A 121 10.73 16.52 -3.28
C ASN A 121 11.16 16.42 -4.75
N ILE A 122 11.52 15.23 -5.25
CA ILE A 122 11.91 15.05 -6.67
C ILE A 122 10.75 14.63 -7.58
N LYS A 123 9.53 14.48 -7.04
CA LYS A 123 8.35 14.06 -7.81
C LYS A 123 8.09 14.96 -9.02
N GLU A 124 8.14 16.28 -8.85
CA GLU A 124 7.85 17.22 -9.94
C GLU A 124 8.91 17.18 -11.04
N LYS A 125 10.19 17.13 -10.65
CA LYS A 125 11.33 16.97 -11.57
C LYS A 125 11.16 15.70 -12.41
N THR A 126 10.99 14.56 -11.75
CA THR A 126 10.84 13.25 -12.43
C THR A 126 9.59 13.20 -13.33
N THR A 127 8.50 13.87 -12.94
CA THR A 127 7.31 14.00 -13.79
C THR A 127 7.62 14.76 -15.09
N LYS A 128 8.35 15.88 -14.99
CA LYS A 128 8.74 16.70 -16.17
C LYS A 128 9.67 15.91 -17.08
N GLU A 129 10.66 15.21 -16.52
CA GLU A 129 11.61 14.39 -17.27
C GLU A 129 10.90 13.23 -18.00
N LEU A 130 10.00 12.50 -17.33
CA LEU A 130 9.18 11.48 -17.98
C LEU A 130 8.32 12.06 -19.12
N LYS A 131 7.66 13.20 -18.90
CA LYS A 131 6.89 13.88 -19.96
C LYS A 131 7.76 14.31 -21.15
N ASN A 132 9.02 14.68 -20.92
CA ASN A 132 9.95 14.99 -22.00
C ASN A 132 10.31 13.75 -22.82
N ILE A 133 10.40 12.57 -22.20
CA ILE A 133 10.61 11.29 -22.90
C ILE A 133 9.40 10.97 -23.78
N TYR A 134 8.17 11.15 -23.26
CA TYR A 134 6.95 10.98 -24.06
C TYR A 134 6.96 11.87 -25.30
N LYS A 135 7.27 13.17 -25.13
CA LYS A 135 7.38 14.13 -26.25
C LYS A 135 8.47 13.74 -27.24
N LYS A 136 9.67 13.40 -26.75
CA LYS A 136 10.82 13.01 -27.58
C LYS A 136 10.49 11.83 -28.50
N HIS A 137 9.68 10.89 -28.03
CA HIS A 137 9.34 9.69 -28.79
C HIS A 137 7.93 9.75 -29.42
N ASN A 138 7.28 10.91 -29.41
CA ASN A 138 5.91 11.11 -29.92
C ASN A 138 4.91 10.07 -29.38
N PHE A 139 5.02 9.71 -28.09
CA PHE A 139 4.15 8.74 -27.44
C PHE A 139 3.00 9.45 -26.75
N SER A 140 1.77 9.18 -27.19
CA SER A 140 0.52 9.75 -26.64
C SER A 140 -0.30 8.76 -25.81
N GLY A 141 0.17 7.51 -25.70
CA GLY A 141 -0.49 6.47 -24.93
C GLY A 141 -0.23 6.57 -23.42
N GLU A 142 -0.94 5.73 -22.68
CA GLU A 142 -0.60 5.43 -21.28
C GLU A 142 0.58 4.46 -21.23
N LEU A 143 1.55 4.68 -20.33
CA LEU A 143 2.66 3.75 -20.13
C LEU A 143 2.15 2.50 -19.41
N LYS A 144 2.00 1.40 -20.14
CA LYS A 144 1.55 0.10 -19.61
C LYS A 144 2.30 -1.03 -20.28
N TRP A 145 2.61 -2.08 -19.53
CA TRP A 145 3.29 -3.26 -20.08
C TRP A 145 2.50 -3.91 -21.23
N THR A 146 1.17 -3.92 -21.13
CA THR A 146 0.28 -4.49 -22.15
C THR A 146 0.37 -3.78 -23.50
N LYS A 147 0.80 -2.50 -23.52
CA LYS A 147 0.91 -1.65 -24.70
C LYS A 147 2.29 -1.70 -25.38
N VAL A 148 3.23 -2.49 -24.85
CA VAL A 148 4.56 -2.66 -25.45
C VAL A 148 4.44 -3.27 -26.84
N ASN A 149 5.00 -2.57 -27.82
CA ASN A 149 5.02 -2.98 -29.22
C ASN A 149 6.27 -2.45 -29.94
N LYS A 150 6.53 -2.95 -31.16
CA LYS A 150 7.76 -2.68 -31.92
C LYS A 150 7.94 -1.19 -32.25
N ASN A 151 6.85 -0.49 -32.58
CA ASN A 151 6.88 0.90 -33.05
C ASN A 151 7.39 1.88 -31.97
N TYR A 152 7.20 1.53 -30.68
CA TYR A 152 7.62 2.36 -29.55
C TYR A 152 8.76 1.74 -28.75
N SER A 153 9.54 0.83 -29.33
CA SER A 153 10.67 0.17 -28.66
C SER A 153 11.65 1.16 -28.04
N SER A 154 12.04 2.21 -28.77
CA SER A 154 12.93 3.27 -28.28
C SER A 154 12.34 4.06 -27.12
N PHE A 155 11.02 4.24 -27.07
CA PHE A 155 10.35 4.90 -25.95
C PHE A 155 10.50 4.08 -24.66
N TYR A 156 10.17 2.79 -24.70
CA TYR A 156 10.28 1.92 -23.51
C TYR A 156 11.72 1.74 -23.03
N LYS A 157 12.70 1.67 -23.96
CA LYS A 157 14.12 1.74 -23.59
C LYS A 157 14.46 3.06 -22.90
N GLY A 158 13.99 4.20 -23.44
CA GLY A 158 14.17 5.51 -22.82
C GLY A 158 13.57 5.62 -21.41
N ILE A 159 12.45 4.93 -21.13
CA ILE A 159 11.88 4.84 -19.78
C ILE A 159 12.81 4.07 -18.83
N MET A 160 13.35 2.92 -19.26
CA MET A 160 14.31 2.15 -18.45
C MET A 160 15.62 2.92 -18.20
N ASP A 161 16.12 3.61 -19.23
CA ASP A 161 17.31 4.46 -19.11
C ASP A 161 17.09 5.62 -18.13
N PHE A 162 15.88 6.21 -18.14
CA PHE A 162 15.49 7.22 -17.17
C PHE A 162 15.47 6.67 -15.75
N VAL A 163 14.91 5.48 -15.55
CA VAL A 163 14.96 4.80 -14.25
C VAL A 163 16.41 4.62 -13.84
N LEU A 164 17.29 4.08 -14.69
CA LEU A 164 18.71 3.90 -14.39
C LEU A 164 19.38 5.22 -13.96
N LYS A 165 19.20 6.29 -14.75
CA LYS A 165 19.85 7.60 -14.55
C LYS A 165 19.35 8.37 -13.33
N THR A 166 18.12 8.11 -12.88
CA THR A 166 17.52 8.82 -11.75
C THR A 166 17.93 8.16 -10.44
N GLU A 167 19.07 8.56 -9.87
CA GLU A 167 19.71 7.91 -8.70
C GLU A 167 18.73 7.54 -7.58
N ASP A 168 17.90 8.48 -7.12
CA ASP A 168 16.98 8.26 -6.00
C ASP A 168 15.66 7.55 -6.36
N LEU A 169 15.45 7.20 -7.63
CA LEU A 169 14.31 6.39 -8.06
C LEU A 169 14.71 4.92 -8.06
N ASN A 170 14.04 4.17 -7.20
CA ASN A 170 14.30 2.77 -6.93
C ASN A 170 13.08 1.93 -7.30
N PHE A 171 13.28 0.69 -7.76
CA PHE A 171 12.23 -0.28 -7.99
C PHE A 171 12.44 -1.52 -7.12
N ARG A 172 11.37 -1.97 -6.48
CA ARG A 172 11.34 -3.23 -5.73
C ARG A 172 10.18 -4.09 -6.21
N CYS A 173 10.39 -5.40 -6.29
CA CYS A 173 9.28 -6.34 -6.42
C CYS A 173 9.46 -7.59 -5.56
N ILE A 174 8.33 -8.23 -5.27
CA ILE A 174 8.27 -9.61 -4.80
C ILE A 174 7.67 -10.48 -5.90
N ILE A 175 8.30 -11.62 -6.17
CA ILE A 175 7.84 -12.63 -7.11
C ILE A 175 7.41 -13.84 -6.28
N VAL A 176 6.18 -14.29 -6.47
CA VAL A 176 5.58 -15.38 -5.69
C VAL A 176 5.09 -16.44 -6.65
N ASP A 177 5.67 -17.64 -6.55
CA ASP A 177 5.17 -18.84 -7.20
C ASP A 177 3.92 -19.34 -6.47
N LYS A 178 2.76 -19.16 -7.09
CA LYS A 178 1.45 -19.46 -6.51
C LYS A 178 1.27 -20.94 -6.19
N SER A 179 1.98 -21.83 -6.89
CA SER A 179 1.95 -23.27 -6.65
C SER A 179 2.62 -23.67 -5.33
N LYS A 180 3.53 -22.82 -4.82
CA LYS A 180 4.29 -23.04 -3.59
C LYS A 180 3.64 -22.40 -2.35
N VAL A 181 2.49 -21.75 -2.52
CA VAL A 181 1.77 -21.10 -1.42
C VAL A 181 0.84 -22.11 -0.76
N ASP A 182 1.07 -22.41 0.52
CA ASP A 182 0.13 -23.22 1.30
C ASP A 182 -1.03 -22.37 1.80
N TYR A 183 -2.05 -22.24 0.95
CA TYR A 183 -3.26 -21.45 1.22
C TYR A 183 -4.04 -21.94 2.43
N SER A 184 -4.10 -23.26 2.63
CA SER A 184 -4.86 -23.86 3.72
C SER A 184 -4.25 -23.55 5.08
N LYS A 185 -2.94 -23.74 5.22
CA LYS A 185 -2.22 -23.63 6.49
C LYS A 185 -2.08 -22.20 6.96
N TYR A 186 -1.84 -21.27 6.03
CA TYR A 186 -1.47 -19.91 6.37
C TYR A 186 -2.44 -18.84 5.89
N HIS A 187 -3.43 -19.17 5.06
CA HIS A 187 -4.26 -18.16 4.40
C HIS A 187 -5.75 -18.46 4.46
N GLU A 188 -6.21 -19.42 5.27
CA GLU A 188 -7.64 -19.77 5.39
C GLU A 188 -8.30 -20.11 4.04
N ASN A 189 -7.52 -20.60 3.08
CA ASN A 189 -7.93 -20.79 1.68
C ASN A 189 -8.39 -19.50 0.97
N ASP A 190 -8.07 -18.32 1.51
CA ASP A 190 -8.35 -17.00 0.95
C ASP A 190 -7.13 -16.49 0.16
N THR A 191 -7.25 -16.52 -1.18
CA THR A 191 -6.21 -16.07 -2.11
C THR A 191 -5.98 -14.57 -2.06
N GLU A 192 -7.02 -13.78 -1.79
CA GLU A 192 -6.91 -12.33 -1.63
C GLU A 192 -6.13 -12.00 -0.35
N LEU A 193 -6.41 -12.71 0.74
CA LEU A 193 -5.61 -12.61 1.96
C LEU A 193 -4.14 -12.92 1.67
N ALA A 194 -3.85 -14.04 0.97
CA ALA A 194 -2.48 -14.38 0.60
C ALA A 194 -1.79 -13.25 -0.16
N PHE A 195 -2.45 -12.70 -1.18
CA PHE A 195 -1.98 -11.55 -1.94
C PHE A 195 -1.61 -10.35 -1.05
N PHE A 196 -2.48 -9.93 -0.12
CA PHE A 196 -2.18 -8.80 0.76
C PHE A 196 -1.04 -9.08 1.76
N LYS A 197 -0.81 -10.35 2.16
CA LYS A 197 0.37 -10.71 2.95
C LYS A 197 1.65 -10.51 2.16
N PHE A 198 1.68 -10.90 0.89
CA PHE A 198 2.84 -10.68 0.02
C PHE A 198 3.05 -9.19 -0.29
N TYR A 199 1.97 -8.42 -0.44
CA TYR A 199 2.03 -6.97 -0.56
C TYR A 199 2.69 -6.32 0.68
N TYR A 200 2.27 -6.74 1.87
CA TYR A 200 2.88 -6.32 3.14
C TYR A 200 4.37 -6.68 3.21
N LEU A 201 4.75 -7.91 2.83
CA LEU A 201 6.14 -8.35 2.79
C LEU A 201 6.99 -7.51 1.83
N MET A 202 6.44 -7.15 0.67
CA MET A 202 7.10 -6.28 -0.30
C MET A 202 7.39 -4.91 0.31
N LEU A 203 6.36 -4.26 0.87
CA LEU A 203 6.45 -2.89 1.38
C LEU A 203 7.26 -2.74 2.66
N ARG A 204 7.05 -3.61 3.66
CA ARG A 204 7.63 -3.42 5.01
C ARG A 204 9.15 -3.27 5.01
N SER A 205 9.82 -3.95 4.08
CA SER A 205 11.29 -3.92 3.94
C SER A 205 11.84 -2.58 3.44
N ARG A 206 10.98 -1.72 2.89
CA ARG A 206 11.32 -0.38 2.38
C ARG A 206 10.89 0.75 3.30
N LEU A 207 10.21 0.44 4.39
CA LEU A 207 9.92 1.37 5.47
C LEU A 207 11.12 1.38 6.41
N LEU A 208 11.91 2.45 6.38
CA LEU A 208 13.16 2.62 7.12
C LEU A 208 13.01 3.72 8.18
N ASP A 209 13.88 3.70 9.18
CA ASP A 209 13.88 4.68 10.27
C ASP A 209 14.06 6.12 9.75
N ASN A 210 13.56 7.09 10.50
CA ASN A 210 13.68 8.53 10.24
C ASN A 210 13.09 8.98 8.89
N ASN A 211 12.02 8.34 8.42
CA ASN A 211 11.38 8.65 7.14
C ASN A 211 9.86 8.70 7.25
N SER A 212 9.23 9.46 6.34
CA SER A 212 7.77 9.46 6.18
C SER A 212 7.38 8.93 4.80
N TYR A 213 6.29 8.16 4.73
CA TYR A 213 5.90 7.45 3.52
C TYR A 213 4.49 7.80 3.06
N TYR A 214 4.38 8.11 1.77
CA TYR A 214 3.13 8.27 1.04
C TYR A 214 3.01 7.13 0.02
N ILE A 215 2.08 6.22 0.25
CA ILE A 215 1.92 4.99 -0.51
C ILE A 215 0.69 5.12 -1.42
N PHE A 216 0.91 4.89 -2.71
CA PHE A 216 -0.08 5.05 -3.78
C PHE A 216 -0.30 3.69 -4.45
N LEU A 217 -1.50 3.14 -4.32
CA LEU A 217 -1.89 1.88 -4.97
C LEU A 217 -2.60 2.18 -6.30
N ASP A 218 -2.43 1.33 -7.32
CA ASP A 218 -3.30 1.39 -8.50
C ASP A 218 -4.74 0.99 -8.14
N LYS A 219 -5.70 1.77 -8.62
CA LYS A 219 -7.12 1.55 -8.31
C LYS A 219 -7.68 0.42 -9.16
N LYS A 220 -7.94 -0.72 -8.52
CA LYS A 220 -8.74 -1.81 -9.11
C LYS A 220 -10.19 -1.77 -8.65
N PRO A 221 -11.17 -1.61 -9.56
CA PRO A 221 -12.59 -1.54 -9.21
C PRO A 221 -13.12 -2.76 -8.46
N THR A 222 -12.55 -3.94 -8.73
CA THR A 222 -12.98 -5.23 -8.21
C THR A 222 -12.47 -5.55 -6.80
N ARG A 223 -11.57 -4.74 -6.24
CA ARG A 223 -10.93 -5.03 -4.96
C ARG A 223 -11.65 -4.42 -3.77
N ASP A 224 -11.68 -5.17 -2.67
CA ASP A 224 -12.28 -4.70 -1.42
C ASP A 224 -11.47 -3.54 -0.83
N LYS A 225 -12.11 -2.37 -0.72
CA LYS A 225 -11.56 -1.17 -0.06
C LYS A 225 -11.13 -1.44 1.38
N ASN A 226 -11.72 -2.41 2.07
CA ASN A 226 -11.34 -2.79 3.42
C ASN A 226 -9.93 -3.39 3.48
N ARG A 227 -9.45 -4.01 2.41
CA ARG A 227 -8.12 -4.63 2.39
C ARG A 227 -6.99 -3.61 2.30
N ALA A 228 -7.20 -2.49 1.61
CA ALA A 228 -6.25 -1.37 1.65
C ALA A 228 -6.14 -0.79 3.08
N ARG A 229 -7.25 -0.70 3.81
CA ARG A 229 -7.25 -0.29 5.23
C ARG A 229 -6.54 -1.33 6.12
N ALA A 230 -6.77 -2.61 5.86
CA ALA A 230 -6.07 -3.68 6.57
C ALA A 230 -4.56 -3.60 6.34
N LEU A 231 -4.12 -3.46 5.07
CA LEU A 231 -2.71 -3.27 4.73
C LEU A 231 -2.09 -2.08 5.48
N LEU A 232 -2.76 -0.93 5.50
CA LEU A 232 -2.32 0.22 6.29
C LEU A 232 -2.17 -0.14 7.77
N SER A 233 -3.16 -0.81 8.36
CA SER A 233 -3.11 -1.21 9.78
C SER A 233 -1.91 -2.12 10.09
N PHE A 234 -1.61 -3.10 9.24
CA PHE A 234 -0.44 -3.97 9.43
C PHE A 234 0.88 -3.23 9.26
N LEU A 235 1.00 -2.38 8.23
CA LEU A 235 2.22 -1.59 8.02
C LEU A 235 2.45 -0.60 9.16
N SER A 236 1.40 0.08 9.63
CA SER A 236 1.48 0.98 10.79
C SER A 236 1.87 0.23 12.07
N SER A 237 1.35 -0.98 12.28
CA SER A 237 1.74 -1.82 13.41
C SER A 237 3.21 -2.23 13.34
N TYR A 238 3.68 -2.63 12.15
CA TYR A 238 5.09 -2.94 11.92
C TYR A 238 5.99 -1.74 12.21
N VAL A 239 5.63 -0.57 11.68
CA VAL A 239 6.35 0.69 11.89
C VAL A 239 6.43 1.02 13.37
N LEU A 240 5.31 1.00 14.08
CA LEU A 240 5.24 1.28 15.52
C LEU A 240 6.15 0.36 16.35
N LEU A 241 6.20 -0.92 16.00
CA LEU A 241 6.93 -1.93 16.78
C LEU A 241 8.42 -1.99 16.42
N ARG A 242 8.78 -1.73 15.16
CA ARG A 242 10.10 -2.09 14.59
C ARG A 242 10.91 -0.94 14.04
N ARG A 243 10.34 0.26 13.97
CA ARG A 243 11.00 1.42 13.38
C ARG A 243 11.05 2.59 14.33
N LYS A 244 12.11 3.39 14.20
CA LYS A 244 12.31 4.64 14.94
C LYS A 244 11.97 5.79 14.01
N GLU A 245 11.14 6.73 14.49
CA GLU A 245 10.79 7.96 13.75
C GLU A 245 10.35 7.69 12.29
N CYS A 246 9.62 6.60 12.08
CA CYS A 246 9.07 6.21 10.78
C CYS A 246 7.56 6.42 10.80
N ASN A 247 7.00 7.03 9.75
CA ASN A 247 5.56 7.30 9.66
C ASN A 247 5.00 6.91 8.28
N ILE A 248 3.77 6.43 8.26
CA ILE A 248 2.99 6.27 7.03
C ILE A 248 1.93 7.38 7.04
N GLU A 249 2.19 8.44 6.29
CA GLU A 249 1.34 9.63 6.24
C GLU A 249 0.10 9.39 5.39
N HIS A 250 0.22 8.50 4.40
CA HIS A 250 -0.83 8.28 3.43
C HIS A 250 -0.75 6.89 2.80
N LEU A 251 -1.89 6.21 2.67
CA LEU A 251 -2.04 5.00 1.87
C LEU A 251 -3.42 5.01 1.21
N GLN A 252 -3.46 5.17 -0.11
CA GLN A 252 -4.72 5.21 -0.86
C GLN A 252 -4.55 4.70 -2.29
N ALA A 253 -5.65 4.24 -2.88
CA ALA A 253 -5.73 3.87 -4.28
C ALA A 253 -6.05 5.08 -5.16
N TYR A 254 -5.35 5.21 -6.29
CA TYR A 254 -5.49 6.30 -7.27
C TYR A 254 -5.67 5.76 -8.68
N ASP A 255 -6.29 6.55 -9.55
CA ASP A 255 -6.40 6.20 -10.97
C ASP A 255 -5.04 6.38 -11.66
N SER A 256 -4.56 5.33 -12.33
CA SER A 256 -3.29 5.33 -13.05
C SER A 256 -3.27 6.35 -14.20
N LYS A 257 -4.43 6.71 -14.78
CA LYS A 257 -4.51 7.69 -15.88
C LYS A 257 -3.96 9.06 -15.49
N ASP A 258 -4.11 9.44 -14.23
CA ASP A 258 -3.71 10.75 -13.71
C ASP A 258 -2.31 10.73 -13.06
N ASN A 259 -1.61 9.59 -13.07
CA ASN A 259 -0.36 9.42 -12.35
C ASN A 259 0.69 8.60 -13.11
N ILE A 260 1.65 9.32 -13.71
CA ILE A 260 2.74 8.73 -14.50
C ILE A 260 3.68 7.81 -13.68
N HIS A 261 3.76 8.00 -12.36
CA HIS A 261 4.57 7.15 -11.48
C HIS A 261 3.87 5.82 -11.18
N ILE A 262 2.54 5.79 -11.10
CA ILE A 262 1.77 4.52 -11.03
C ILE A 262 1.94 3.77 -12.36
N GLN A 263 1.84 4.47 -13.50
CA GLN A 263 2.10 3.87 -14.82
C GLN A 263 3.53 3.31 -14.94
N LEU A 264 4.53 3.98 -14.38
CA LEU A 264 5.90 3.48 -14.32
C LEU A 264 6.01 2.21 -13.46
N ALA A 265 5.29 2.16 -12.33
CA ALA A 265 5.22 0.95 -11.50
C ALA A 265 4.55 -0.22 -12.26
N ASP A 266 3.45 0.01 -12.99
CA ASP A 266 2.80 -1.00 -13.84
C ASP A 266 3.77 -1.52 -14.90
N PHE A 267 4.41 -0.62 -15.66
CA PHE A 267 5.34 -1.02 -16.70
C PHE A 267 6.47 -1.93 -16.17
N LEU A 268 7.14 -1.55 -15.08
CA LEU A 268 8.23 -2.35 -14.51
C LEU A 268 7.73 -3.67 -13.90
N THR A 269 6.59 -3.65 -13.22
CA THR A 269 5.98 -4.83 -12.60
C THR A 269 5.55 -5.83 -13.66
N GLY A 270 4.88 -5.36 -14.71
CA GLY A 270 4.47 -6.18 -15.85
C GLY A 270 5.66 -6.73 -16.66
N LEU A 271 6.74 -5.95 -16.79
CA LEU A 271 7.98 -6.40 -17.44
C LEU A 271 8.59 -7.59 -16.67
N VAL A 272 8.78 -7.45 -15.35
CA VAL A 272 9.33 -8.54 -14.54
C VAL A 272 8.38 -9.74 -14.56
N ALA A 273 7.07 -9.52 -14.41
CA ALA A 273 6.09 -10.60 -14.44
C ALA A 273 6.08 -11.36 -15.77
N TYR A 274 6.30 -10.69 -16.90
CA TYR A 274 6.48 -11.37 -18.18
C TYR A 274 7.77 -12.19 -18.22
N GLY A 275 8.89 -11.60 -17.80
CA GLY A 275 10.20 -12.28 -17.82
C GLY A 275 10.25 -13.57 -16.99
N VAL A 276 9.50 -13.66 -15.88
CA VAL A 276 9.51 -14.85 -15.01
C VAL A 276 8.45 -15.91 -15.32
N ASN A 277 7.51 -15.58 -16.22
CA ASN A 277 6.43 -16.47 -16.65
C ASN A 277 6.48 -16.80 -18.15
N THR A 278 7.51 -16.39 -18.88
CA THR A 278 7.60 -16.62 -20.31
C THR A 278 8.98 -17.11 -20.67
N GLU A 279 9.03 -18.18 -21.46
CA GLU A 279 10.27 -18.75 -21.97
C GLU A 279 10.97 -17.80 -22.94
N ALA A 280 12.26 -18.04 -23.15
CA ALA A 280 13.06 -17.26 -24.09
C ALA A 280 12.42 -17.26 -25.49
N GLY A 281 12.45 -16.10 -26.14
CA GLY A 281 11.88 -15.93 -27.47
C GLY A 281 12.31 -14.62 -28.10
N ASN A 282 12.06 -14.46 -29.41
CA ASN A 282 12.52 -13.29 -30.18
C ASN A 282 11.44 -12.21 -30.38
N ASN A 283 10.49 -12.09 -29.46
CA ASN A 283 9.46 -11.06 -29.54
C ASN A 283 9.90 -9.76 -28.85
N ILE A 284 9.21 -8.66 -29.17
CA ILE A 284 9.55 -7.33 -28.65
C ILE A 284 9.52 -7.24 -27.11
N LYS A 285 8.60 -7.96 -26.46
CA LYS A 285 8.51 -7.97 -24.99
C LYS A 285 9.71 -8.66 -24.37
N MET A 286 10.15 -9.79 -24.94
CA MET A 286 11.36 -10.46 -24.47
C MET A 286 12.63 -9.62 -24.73
N GLN A 287 12.69 -8.88 -25.84
CA GLN A 287 13.77 -7.92 -26.08
C GLN A 287 13.79 -6.79 -25.02
N MET A 288 12.63 -6.32 -24.55
CA MET A 288 12.57 -5.36 -23.44
C MET A 288 13.02 -5.96 -22.11
N VAL A 289 12.66 -7.23 -21.83
CA VAL A 289 13.15 -7.95 -20.64
C VAL A 289 14.67 -8.08 -20.68
N ASN A 290 15.24 -8.49 -21.81
CA ASN A 290 16.70 -8.61 -21.96
C ASN A 290 17.37 -7.25 -21.80
N TYR A 291 16.84 -6.19 -22.43
CA TYR A 291 17.37 -4.84 -22.24
C TYR A 291 17.32 -4.39 -20.77
N PHE A 292 16.23 -4.67 -20.06
CA PHE A 292 16.14 -4.40 -18.62
C PHE A 292 17.23 -5.14 -17.83
N LYS A 293 17.41 -6.45 -18.11
CA LYS A 293 18.45 -7.24 -17.48
C LYS A 293 19.84 -6.67 -17.74
N ASP A 294 20.14 -6.29 -18.99
CA ASP A 294 21.44 -5.77 -19.39
C ASP A 294 21.73 -4.42 -18.72
N VAL A 295 20.79 -3.48 -18.77
CA VAL A 295 20.95 -2.11 -18.22
C VAL A 295 21.09 -2.11 -16.69
N PHE A 296 20.45 -3.04 -16.00
CA PHE A 296 20.50 -3.15 -14.54
C PHE A 296 21.42 -4.27 -14.03
N LEU A 297 22.18 -4.92 -14.91
CA LEU A 297 23.11 -6.02 -14.59
C LEU A 297 22.44 -7.18 -13.82
N ILE A 298 21.26 -7.60 -14.28
CA ILE A 298 20.47 -8.67 -13.65
C ILE A 298 20.67 -9.97 -14.44
N GLU A 299 21.41 -10.91 -13.87
CA GLU A 299 21.64 -12.23 -14.47
C GLU A 299 20.35 -13.07 -14.54
N ASP A 300 19.61 -13.10 -13.43
CA ASP A 300 18.40 -13.93 -13.26
C ASP A 300 17.35 -13.18 -12.42
N LEU A 301 16.14 -13.05 -12.97
CA LEU A 301 14.99 -12.44 -12.30
C LEU A 301 14.44 -13.30 -11.16
N LEU A 302 14.75 -14.60 -11.12
CA LEU A 302 14.35 -15.50 -10.02
C LEU A 302 15.39 -15.59 -8.90
N LYS A 303 16.50 -14.84 -8.99
CA LYS A 303 17.49 -14.72 -7.93
C LYS A 303 17.16 -13.54 -7.03
N THR A 304 16.98 -13.82 -5.73
CA THR A 304 16.76 -12.75 -4.74
C THR A 304 18.00 -11.87 -4.62
N THR A 305 17.82 -10.56 -4.74
CA THR A 305 18.87 -9.57 -4.50
C THR A 305 19.02 -9.29 -3.00
N PRO A 306 20.22 -8.91 -2.51
CA PRO A 306 20.39 -8.41 -1.15
C PRO A 306 19.44 -7.25 -0.83
N LEU A 307 18.97 -7.13 0.42
CA LEU A 307 18.10 -6.02 0.84
C LEU A 307 18.79 -4.64 0.72
N THR A 308 20.12 -4.61 0.69
CA THR A 308 20.93 -3.41 0.48
C THR A 308 20.94 -2.94 -0.98
N SER A 309 20.53 -3.77 -1.93
CA SER A 309 20.35 -3.34 -3.33
C SER A 309 19.21 -2.33 -3.39
N ASN A 310 19.55 -1.07 -3.66
CA ASN A 310 18.57 0.01 -3.68
C ASN A 310 17.93 0.17 -5.06
N LYS A 311 18.71 0.13 -6.15
CA LYS A 311 18.23 0.50 -7.48
C LYS A 311 17.14 -0.43 -8.01
N ILE A 312 17.46 -1.71 -8.14
CA ILE A 312 16.53 -2.79 -8.44
C ILE A 312 16.64 -3.82 -7.31
N ASN A 313 15.54 -4.05 -6.61
CA ASN A 313 15.46 -5.03 -5.54
C ASN A 313 14.41 -6.09 -5.85
N ILE A 314 14.84 -7.33 -6.05
CA ILE A 314 13.97 -8.46 -6.37
C ILE A 314 13.98 -9.43 -5.21
N LEU A 315 12.79 -9.76 -4.70
CA LEU A 315 12.57 -10.85 -3.76
C LEU A 315 11.85 -11.99 -4.48
N ALA A 316 12.60 -13.02 -4.89
CA ALA A 316 12.01 -14.27 -5.34
C ALA A 316 11.62 -15.10 -4.12
N TRP A 317 10.34 -15.04 -3.76
CA TRP A 317 9.83 -15.66 -2.53
C TRP A 317 9.91 -17.19 -2.59
N ASN A 318 10.30 -17.78 -1.47
CA ASN A 318 10.34 -19.22 -1.27
C ASN A 318 9.71 -19.55 0.10
N PRO A 319 8.86 -20.58 0.19
CA PRO A 319 8.25 -20.99 1.47
C PRO A 319 9.30 -21.34 2.55
N ASN A 320 10.45 -21.86 2.16
CA ASN A 320 11.51 -22.33 3.07
C ASN A 320 12.53 -21.23 3.43
N PHE A 321 12.25 -19.97 3.06
CA PHE A 321 13.20 -18.86 3.26
C PHE A 321 13.63 -18.69 4.73
N TYR A 322 12.76 -19.05 5.68
CA TYR A 322 13.06 -18.96 7.12
C TYR A 322 13.59 -20.26 7.74
N GLU A 323 13.63 -21.36 7.00
CA GLU A 323 14.15 -22.65 7.51
C GLU A 323 15.67 -22.78 7.33
N LYS A 324 16.24 -22.10 6.32
CA LYS A 324 17.68 -22.14 6.02
C LYS A 324 18.58 -21.28 6.92
N GLY A 325 18.01 -20.57 7.89
CA GLY A 325 18.74 -19.77 8.87
C GLY A 325 19.03 -20.51 10.18
N ARG A 326 19.13 -21.84 10.16
CA ARG A 326 19.51 -22.66 11.32
C ARG A 326 20.99 -23.00 11.27
#